data_AF-A3TS88-F1
#
_entry.id   AF-A3TS88-F1
#
_cell.length_a   1.000
_cell.length_b   1.000
_cell.length_c   1.000
_cell.angle_alpha   90.00
_cell.angle_beta   90.00
_cell.angle_gamma   90.00
#
_symmetry.space_group_name_H-M   'P 1'
#
loop_
_entity.id
_entity.type
_entity.pdbx_description
1 polymer ?
#
loop_
_entity_poly.entity_id
_entity_poly.type
_entity_poly.pdbx_seq_one_letter_code
_entity_poly.pdbx_strand_id
1 'polypeptide(L)'
;MPVKNIMWTLRMNPDRWGDQHVESMSWLAATHPDLHRAWQLKEALRAVFATGTGNDRGVTAMELLESWTAHALASQLEPFIELALKITAHRKTIDAALTSGLNNALTESANNKIRVITRRAYGFHNVDALIALAMLSLGIYRPTNPHE
;
A
#
# COMPACT_ATOMS: atom_id res chain seq x y z
N MET A 1 -25.61 0.01 -21.02
CA MET A 1 -24.69 1.16 -20.95
C MET A 1 -23.39 0.79 -21.66
N PRO A 2 -22.64 1.68 -22.34
CA PRO A 2 -21.35 1.31 -22.92
C PRO A 2 -20.30 1.10 -21.82
N VAL A 3 -19.46 0.06 -21.90
CA VAL A 3 -18.36 -0.18 -20.93
C VAL A 3 -17.44 1.03 -20.80
N LYS A 4 -17.22 1.77 -21.89
CA LYS A 4 -16.44 3.01 -21.94
C LYS A 4 -16.92 4.07 -20.93
N ASN A 5 -18.22 4.12 -20.64
CA ASN A 5 -18.80 5.12 -19.74
C ASN A 5 -18.67 4.75 -18.26
N ILE A 6 -18.20 3.53 -17.94
CA ILE A 6 -18.11 3.00 -16.57
C ILE A 6 -16.68 3.12 -16.01
N MET A 7 -15.70 3.49 -16.85
CA MET A 7 -14.31 3.65 -16.45
C MET A 7 -14.15 4.57 -15.23
N TRP A 8 -14.90 5.67 -15.17
CA TRP A 8 -14.82 6.60 -14.04
C TRP A 8 -15.32 5.97 -12.74
N THR A 9 -16.43 5.23 -12.80
CA THR A 9 -16.98 4.46 -11.69
C THR A 9 -15.96 3.44 -11.14
N LEU A 10 -15.27 2.72 -12.02
CA LEU A 10 -14.26 1.71 -11.64
C LEU A 10 -13.02 2.32 -10.97
N ARG A 11 -12.70 3.58 -11.31
CA ARG A 11 -11.54 4.30 -10.76
C ARG A 11 -11.87 5.00 -9.44
N MET A 12 -13.11 5.44 -9.27
CA MET A 12 -13.56 6.14 -8.07
C MET A 12 -13.67 5.19 -6.88
N ASN A 13 -13.30 5.67 -5.70
CA ASN A 13 -13.45 4.92 -4.46
C ASN A 13 -14.96 4.77 -4.13
N PRO A 14 -15.45 3.56 -3.75
CA PRO A 14 -16.87 3.33 -3.49
C PRO A 14 -17.50 4.21 -2.41
N ASP A 15 -16.71 4.74 -1.48
CA ASP A 15 -17.13 5.73 -0.48
C ASP A 15 -17.67 7.04 -1.08
N ARG A 16 -17.36 7.31 -2.36
CA ARG A 16 -17.77 8.52 -3.09
C ARG A 16 -18.84 8.27 -4.14
N TRP A 17 -19.37 7.05 -4.21
CA TRP A 17 -20.38 6.70 -5.20
C TRP A 17 -21.74 7.30 -4.85
N GLY A 18 -22.34 7.98 -5.83
CA GLY A 18 -23.79 8.24 -5.86
C GLY A 18 -24.56 7.18 -6.65
N ASP A 19 -25.89 7.29 -6.68
CA ASP A 19 -26.82 6.28 -7.22
C ASP A 19 -26.48 5.80 -8.65
N GLN A 20 -26.08 6.71 -9.53
CA GLN A 20 -25.70 6.39 -10.92
C GLN A 20 -24.50 5.44 -11.01
N HIS A 21 -23.58 5.49 -10.05
CA HIS A 21 -22.43 4.58 -9.97
C HIS A 21 -22.86 3.18 -9.57
N VAL A 22 -23.76 3.09 -8.59
CA VAL A 22 -24.31 1.82 -8.10
C VAL A 22 -25.10 1.14 -9.22
N GLU A 23 -25.90 1.90 -9.97
CA GLU A 23 -26.61 1.38 -11.14
C GLU A 23 -25.64 0.91 -12.22
N SER A 24 -24.60 1.70 -12.51
CA SER A 24 -23.55 1.32 -13.49
C SER A 24 -22.84 0.02 -13.10
N MET A 25 -22.57 -0.18 -11.81
CA MET A 25 -21.94 -1.40 -11.28
C MET A 25 -22.89 -2.59 -11.28
N SER A 26 -24.17 -2.36 -11.00
CA SER A 26 -25.19 -3.41 -11.10
C SER A 26 -25.34 -3.89 -12.54
N TRP A 27 -25.37 -2.95 -13.50
CA TRP A 27 -25.36 -3.27 -14.91
C TRP A 27 -24.07 -4.01 -15.34
N LEU A 28 -22.91 -3.59 -14.80
CA LEU A 28 -21.63 -4.24 -15.08
C LEU A 28 -21.60 -5.67 -14.58
N ALA A 29 -22.08 -5.93 -13.36
CA ALA A 29 -22.18 -7.25 -12.78
C ALA A 29 -23.06 -8.18 -13.63
N ALA A 30 -24.17 -7.65 -14.16
CA ALA A 30 -25.10 -8.42 -15.00
C ALA A 30 -24.55 -8.69 -16.41
N THR A 31 -23.77 -7.77 -16.98
CA THR A 31 -23.38 -7.81 -18.41
C THR A 31 -21.94 -8.30 -18.63
N HIS A 32 -21.02 -7.99 -17.71
CA HIS A 32 -19.59 -8.29 -17.80
C HIS A 32 -19.08 -8.84 -16.46
N PRO A 33 -19.49 -10.07 -16.07
CA PRO A 33 -19.20 -10.63 -14.74
C PRO A 33 -17.70 -10.75 -14.45
N ASP A 34 -16.87 -11.02 -15.45
CA ASP A 34 -15.42 -11.11 -15.28
C ASP A 34 -14.77 -9.75 -14.98
N LEU A 35 -15.25 -8.67 -15.62
CA LEU A 35 -14.79 -7.32 -15.35
C LEU A 35 -15.25 -6.85 -13.96
N HIS A 36 -16.46 -7.23 -13.56
CA HIS A 36 -16.94 -7.00 -12.21
C HIS A 36 -16.10 -7.74 -11.17
N ARG A 37 -15.77 -9.03 -11.40
CA ARG A 37 -14.89 -9.82 -10.54
C ARG A 37 -13.49 -9.22 -10.43
N ALA A 38 -12.92 -8.78 -11.56
CA ALA A 38 -11.64 -8.08 -11.60
C ALA A 38 -11.64 -6.82 -10.72
N TRP A 39 -12.72 -6.03 -10.80
CA TRP A 39 -12.89 -4.85 -9.95
C TRP A 39 -12.97 -5.21 -8.46
N GLN A 40 -13.74 -6.26 -8.11
CA GLN A 40 -13.84 -6.74 -6.72
C GLN A 40 -12.48 -7.16 -6.16
N LEU A 41 -11.69 -7.93 -6.93
CA LEU A 41 -10.35 -8.34 -6.51
C LEU A 41 -9.43 -7.13 -6.34
N LYS A 42 -9.50 -6.15 -7.23
CA LYS A 42 -8.70 -4.91 -7.11
C LYS A 42 -9.06 -4.12 -5.85
N GLU A 43 -10.35 -3.94 -5.54
CA GLU A 43 -10.76 -3.24 -4.32
C GLU A 43 -10.45 -4.04 -3.04
N ALA A 44 -10.60 -5.36 -3.07
CA ALA A 44 -10.22 -6.22 -1.95
C ALA A 44 -8.72 -6.13 -1.64
N LEU A 45 -7.86 -6.09 -2.67
CA LEU A 45 -6.43 -5.87 -2.48
C LEU A 45 -6.14 -4.48 -1.91
N ARG A 46 -6.89 -3.46 -2.34
CA ARG A 46 -6.76 -2.09 -1.79
C ARG A 46 -7.10 -2.06 -0.29
N ALA A 47 -8.11 -2.82 0.13
CA ALA A 47 -8.53 -2.93 1.52
C ALA A 47 -7.45 -3.56 2.43
N VAL A 48 -6.72 -4.57 1.94
CA VAL A 48 -5.56 -5.17 2.64
C VAL A 48 -4.57 -4.10 3.07
N PHE A 49 -4.12 -3.27 2.11
CA PHE A 49 -3.10 -2.25 2.38
C PHE A 49 -3.64 -1.02 3.12
N ALA A 50 -4.94 -0.75 3.04
CA ALA A 50 -5.58 0.28 3.87
C ALA A 50 -5.71 -0.16 5.34
N THR A 51 -5.83 -1.47 5.60
CA THR A 51 -5.95 -2.02 6.95
C THR A 51 -4.58 -2.13 7.62
N GLY A 52 -3.52 -2.48 6.87
CA GLY A 52 -2.16 -2.66 7.38
C GLY A 52 -1.43 -1.40 7.90
N THR A 53 -2.03 -0.21 7.85
CA THR A 53 -1.40 1.01 8.40
C THR A 53 -1.78 1.20 9.87
N GLY A 54 -1.05 0.56 10.79
CA GLY A 54 -1.14 0.77 12.25
C GLY A 54 -0.54 -0.37 13.07
N ASN A 55 -0.02 -0.07 14.26
CA ASN A 55 0.76 -1.01 15.10
C ASN A 55 0.05 -2.35 15.40
N ASP A 56 -1.29 -2.38 15.48
CA ASP A 56 -2.06 -3.59 15.80
C ASP A 56 -2.83 -4.19 14.61
N ARG A 57 -2.68 -3.61 13.40
CA ARG A 57 -3.50 -3.98 12.23
C ARG A 57 -2.80 -4.90 11.22
N GLY A 58 -1.53 -5.23 11.48
CA GLY A 58 -0.73 -6.10 10.60
C GLY A 58 -1.32 -7.51 10.47
N VAL A 59 -1.77 -8.11 11.58
CA VAL A 59 -2.35 -9.47 11.58
C VAL A 59 -3.61 -9.53 10.72
N THR A 60 -4.55 -8.60 10.92
CA THR A 60 -5.78 -8.52 10.11
C THR A 60 -5.47 -8.32 8.62
N ALA A 61 -4.48 -7.49 8.28
CA ALA A 61 -4.08 -7.31 6.89
C ALA A 61 -3.48 -8.59 6.27
N MET A 62 -2.71 -9.36 7.05
CA MET A 62 -2.16 -10.64 6.60
C MET A 62 -3.26 -11.67 6.31
N GLU A 63 -4.27 -11.79 7.18
CA GLU A 63 -5.43 -12.67 6.99
C GLU A 63 -6.24 -12.26 5.75
N LEU A 64 -6.48 -10.96 5.58
CA LEU A 64 -7.14 -10.43 4.38
C LEU A 64 -6.33 -10.73 3.11
N LEU A 65 -5.01 -10.62 3.16
CA LEU A 65 -4.14 -10.93 2.02
C LEU A 65 -4.14 -12.42 1.69
N GLU A 66 -4.18 -13.29 2.69
CA GLU A 66 -4.31 -14.74 2.49
C GLU A 66 -5.65 -15.08 1.83
N SER A 67 -6.75 -14.56 2.36
CA SER A 67 -8.09 -14.70 1.77
C SER A 67 -8.13 -14.16 0.34
N TRP A 68 -7.54 -12.99 0.10
CA TRP A 68 -7.45 -12.40 -1.24
C TRP A 68 -6.68 -13.30 -2.22
N THR A 69 -5.57 -13.89 -1.78
CA THR A 69 -4.74 -14.78 -2.61
C THR A 69 -5.53 -16.01 -3.04
N ALA A 70 -6.29 -16.62 -2.12
CA ALA A 70 -7.16 -17.74 -2.44
C ALA A 70 -8.23 -17.37 -3.48
N HIS A 71 -8.90 -16.23 -3.31
CA HIS A 71 -9.91 -15.74 -4.26
C HIS A 71 -9.30 -15.39 -5.63
N ALA A 72 -8.10 -14.80 -5.66
CA ALA A 72 -7.41 -14.45 -6.89
C ALA A 72 -7.01 -15.70 -7.69
N LEU A 73 -6.49 -16.74 -7.04
CA LEU A 73 -6.16 -18.02 -7.68
C LEU A 73 -7.40 -18.74 -8.24
N ALA A 74 -8.55 -18.63 -7.55
CA ALA A 74 -9.81 -19.21 -7.99
C ALA A 74 -10.57 -18.37 -9.04
N SER A 75 -10.09 -17.16 -9.37
CA SER A 75 -10.86 -16.19 -10.15
C SER A 75 -10.95 -16.47 -11.66
N GLN A 76 -10.09 -17.35 -12.16
CA GLN A 76 -9.86 -17.61 -13.60
C GLN A 76 -9.39 -16.38 -14.40
N LEU A 77 -8.92 -15.33 -13.72
CA LEU A 77 -8.37 -14.14 -14.35
C LEU A 77 -6.84 -14.21 -14.31
N GLU A 78 -6.22 -14.55 -15.43
CA GLU A 78 -4.77 -14.74 -15.56
C GLU A 78 -3.93 -13.62 -14.90
N PRO A 79 -4.25 -12.31 -15.09
CA PRO A 79 -3.48 -11.24 -14.45
C PRO A 79 -3.51 -11.28 -12.91
N PHE A 80 -4.61 -11.72 -12.32
CA PHE A 80 -4.76 -11.84 -10.87
C PHE A 80 -4.11 -13.12 -10.33
N ILE A 81 -4.16 -14.21 -11.11
CA ILE A 81 -3.46 -15.46 -10.78
C ILE A 81 -1.95 -15.19 -10.74
N GLU A 82 -1.39 -14.56 -11.78
CA GLU A 82 0.03 -14.19 -11.81
C GLU A 82 0.42 -13.28 -10.64
N LEU A 83 -0.43 -12.30 -10.31
CA LEU A 83 -0.20 -11.40 -9.18
C LEU A 83 -0.23 -12.14 -7.85
N ALA A 84 -1.18 -13.05 -7.66
CA ALA A 84 -1.28 -13.89 -6.47
C ALA A 84 -0.02 -14.75 -6.30
N LEU A 85 0.45 -15.40 -7.36
CA LEU A 85 1.69 -16.18 -7.34
C LEU A 85 2.91 -15.34 -6.96
N LYS A 86 3.03 -14.12 -7.52
CA LYS A 86 4.10 -13.18 -7.16
C LYS A 86 4.01 -12.75 -5.69
N ILE A 87 2.81 -12.45 -5.20
CA ILE A 87 2.58 -12.09 -3.80
C ILE A 87 2.97 -13.24 -2.88
N THR A 88 2.59 -14.47 -3.20
CA THR A 88 2.97 -15.66 -2.44
C THR A 88 4.49 -15.86 -2.44
N ALA A 89 5.17 -15.69 -3.58
CA ALA A 89 6.62 -15.80 -3.69
C ALA A 89 7.35 -14.75 -2.81
N HIS A 90 6.77 -13.56 -2.65
CA HIS A 90 7.34 -12.47 -1.85
C HIS A 90 6.66 -12.28 -0.48
N ARG A 91 5.92 -13.30 0.00
CA ARG A 91 5.02 -13.17 1.16
C ARG A 91 5.70 -12.62 2.40
N LYS A 92 6.90 -13.13 2.72
CA LYS A 92 7.68 -12.70 3.89
C LYS A 92 7.97 -11.20 3.89
N THR A 93 8.32 -10.64 2.73
CA THR A 93 8.61 -9.21 2.60
C THR A 93 7.35 -8.37 2.71
N ILE A 94 6.24 -8.85 2.16
CA ILE A 94 4.94 -8.18 2.22
C ILE A 94 4.40 -8.17 3.66
N ASP A 95 4.48 -9.29 4.38
CA ASP A 95 4.05 -9.37 5.79
C ASP A 95 4.87 -8.41 6.68
N ALA A 96 6.17 -8.29 6.43
CA ALA A 96 7.02 -7.31 7.11
C ALA A 96 6.61 -5.86 6.79
N ALA A 97 6.21 -5.57 5.56
CA ALA A 97 5.71 -4.24 5.18
C ALA A 97 4.36 -3.94 5.85
N LEU A 98 3.45 -4.93 5.92
CA LEU A 98 2.14 -4.79 6.56
C LEU A 98 2.22 -4.63 8.08
N THR A 99 3.23 -5.22 8.74
CA THR A 99 3.43 -5.12 10.20
C THR A 99 4.23 -3.88 10.59
N SER A 100 5.19 -3.46 9.77
CA SER A 100 6.01 -2.27 10.05
C SER A 100 5.31 -0.95 9.79
N GLY A 101 4.22 -0.95 9.01
CA GLY A 101 3.54 0.28 8.56
C GLY A 101 4.40 1.16 7.65
N LEU A 102 5.57 0.67 7.19
CA LEU A 102 6.46 1.37 6.28
C LEU A 102 5.84 1.36 4.88
N ASN A 103 5.31 2.52 4.46
CA ASN A 103 4.83 2.70 3.11
C ASN A 103 5.91 3.39 2.24
N ASN A 104 5.79 3.25 0.92
CA ASN A 104 6.72 3.87 -0.02
C ASN A 104 6.84 5.40 0.18
N ALA A 105 5.78 6.08 0.63
CA ALA A 105 5.84 7.52 0.89
C ALA A 105 6.72 7.87 2.10
N LEU A 106 6.69 7.06 3.17
CA LEU A 106 7.56 7.18 4.34
C LEU A 106 9.01 6.86 3.98
N THR A 107 9.24 5.77 3.24
CA THR A 107 10.56 5.38 2.75
C THR A 107 11.14 6.44 1.82
N GLU A 108 10.35 6.97 0.88
CA GLU A 108 10.79 8.03 -0.04
C GLU A 108 11.04 9.36 0.67
N SER A 109 10.19 9.73 1.63
CA SER A 109 10.39 10.91 2.49
C SER A 109 11.69 10.80 3.30
N ALA A 110 11.95 9.63 3.89
CA ALA A 110 13.19 9.35 4.60
C ALA A 110 14.41 9.41 3.65
N ASN A 111 14.34 8.75 2.49
CA ASN A 111 15.40 8.77 1.48
C ASN A 111 15.72 10.20 1.00
N ASN A 112 14.70 11.01 0.76
CA ASN A 112 14.89 12.40 0.35
C ASN A 112 15.56 13.22 1.48
N LYS A 113 15.14 13.04 2.74
CA LYS A 113 15.77 13.69 3.90
C LYS A 113 17.23 13.24 4.07
N ILE A 114 17.53 11.95 3.95
CA ILE A 114 18.91 11.42 3.99
C ILE A 114 19.75 12.13 2.92
N ARG A 115 19.25 12.22 1.69
CA ARG A 115 19.97 12.90 0.59
C ARG A 115 20.26 14.37 0.89
N VAL A 116 19.35 15.09 1.54
CA VAL A 116 19.59 16.47 1.99
C VAL A 116 20.64 16.53 3.10
N ILE A 117 20.56 15.62 4.09
CA ILE A 117 21.53 15.54 5.19
C ILE A 117 22.94 15.25 4.65
N THR A 118 23.07 14.28 3.74
CA THR A 118 24.35 13.98 3.08
C THR A 118 24.94 15.19 2.37
N ARG A 119 24.10 15.99 1.66
CA ARG A 119 24.58 17.23 1.01
C ARG A 119 25.05 18.29 2.01
N ARG A 120 24.40 18.40 3.17
CA ARG A 120 24.81 19.33 4.24
C ARG A 120 26.08 18.88 4.95
N ALA A 121 26.32 17.58 5.00
CA ALA A 121 27.48 16.97 5.63
C ALA A 121 28.75 17.00 4.76
N TYR A 122 28.71 17.57 3.56
CA TYR A 122 29.93 17.81 2.79
C TYR A 122 30.88 18.71 3.59
N GLY A 123 32.08 18.20 3.88
CA GLY A 123 33.06 18.83 4.76
C GLY A 123 33.16 18.23 6.16
N PHE A 124 32.35 17.22 6.49
CA PHE A 124 32.57 16.43 7.71
C PHE A 124 33.82 15.56 7.55
N HIS A 125 34.66 15.56 8.59
CA HIS A 125 35.88 14.76 8.63
C HIS A 125 35.62 13.29 9.03
N ASN A 126 34.44 13.00 9.60
CA ASN A 126 34.04 11.66 10.03
C ASN A 126 32.61 11.34 9.56
N VAL A 127 32.42 10.14 9.01
CA VAL A 127 31.12 9.58 8.61
C VAL A 127 30.20 9.36 9.80
N ASP A 128 30.73 9.10 11.00
CA ASP A 128 29.91 8.92 12.21
C ASP A 128 29.09 10.17 12.54
N ALA A 129 29.61 11.37 12.23
CA ALA A 129 28.88 12.62 12.42
C ALA A 129 27.68 12.75 11.47
N LEU A 130 27.80 12.22 10.24
CA LEU A 130 26.69 12.14 9.29
C LEU A 130 25.63 11.14 9.77
N ILE A 131 26.06 9.95 10.24
CA ILE A 131 25.16 8.91 10.77
C ILE A 131 24.40 9.46 11.99
N ALA A 132 25.09 10.10 12.94
CA ALA A 132 24.49 10.72 14.11
C ALA A 132 23.46 11.80 13.72
N LEU A 133 23.78 12.65 12.74
CA LEU A 133 22.86 13.67 12.24
C LEU A 133 21.62 13.07 11.57
N ALA A 134 21.78 11.98 10.82
CA ALA A 134 20.66 11.24 10.24
C ALA A 134 19.77 10.62 11.31
N MET A 135 20.36 9.97 12.32
CA MET A 135 19.63 9.37 13.44
C MET A 135 18.91 10.42 14.28
N LEU A 136 19.50 11.60 14.52
CA LEU A 136 18.85 12.70 15.23
C LEU A 136 17.68 13.30 14.43
N SER A 137 17.82 13.41 13.10
CA SER A 137 16.83 14.06 12.24
C SER A 137 15.65 13.16 11.84
N LEU A 138 15.86 11.84 11.84
CA LEU A 138 14.90 10.83 11.39
C LEU A 138 14.42 9.88 12.49
N GLY A 139 15.18 9.74 13.57
CA GLY A 139 14.79 8.94 14.74
C GLY A 139 13.86 9.71 15.68
N ILE A 140 13.13 8.96 16.51
CA ILE A 140 12.30 9.50 17.63
C ILE A 140 13.19 9.78 18.86
N TYR A 141 14.47 10.08 18.68
CA TYR A 141 15.35 10.43 19.79
C TYR A 141 15.20 11.91 20.10
N ARG A 142 14.47 12.24 21.17
CA ARG A 142 14.55 13.57 21.77
C ARG A 142 15.83 13.64 22.60
N PRO A 143 16.83 14.45 22.22
CA PRO A 143 17.95 14.69 23.12
C PRO A 143 17.41 15.31 24.41
N THR A 144 17.79 14.75 25.55
CA THR A 144 17.49 15.33 26.86
C THR A 144 18.16 16.70 26.93
N ASN A 145 17.41 17.71 27.37
CA ASN A 145 17.91 19.07 27.45
C ASN A 145 19.08 19.11 28.47
N PRO A 146 20.27 19.66 28.14
CA PRO A 146 21.41 19.68 29.07
C PRO A 146 21.21 20.55 30.33
N HIS A 147 20.04 21.15 30.50
CA HIS A 147 19.71 22.11 31.55
C HIS A 147 18.51 21.69 32.41
N GLU A 148 18.15 20.40 32.42
CA GLU A 148 17.26 19.81 33.43
C GLU A 148 18.06 19.00 34.45
#